data_AF-A0A9E0EZ34-F1
#
_entry.id   AF-A0A9E0EZ34-F1
#
_cell.length_a   1.000
_cell.length_b   1.000
_cell.length_c   1.000
_cell.angle_alpha   90.00
_cell.angle_beta   90.00
_cell.angle_gamma   90.00
#
_symmetry.space_group_name_H-M   'P 1'
#
loop_
_entity.id
_entity.type
_entity.pdbx_description
1 polymer ?
#
loop_
_entity_poly.entity_id
_entity_poly.type
_entity_poly.pdbx_seq_one_letter_code
_entity_poly.pdbx_strand_id
1 'polypeptide(L)'
;MLPGVEAGVSAMMKSQMEKLDIPPVDEFLELITAGGGEIYACKLAVEMFGLKKDDFSEHVKDIITIGQFYELAAGEGTQIIFV
;
A
#
# COMPACT_ATOMS: atom_id res chain seq x y z
N MET A 1 7.66 4.85 26.26
CA MET A 1 6.20 4.89 26.05
C MET A 1 5.58 3.82 26.92
N LEU A 2 4.44 4.08 27.56
CA LEU A 2 3.74 3.04 28.33
C LEU A 2 3.21 1.99 27.35
N PRO A 3 3.38 0.69 27.60
CA PRO A 3 2.86 -0.35 26.71
C PRO A 3 1.37 -0.12 26.42
N GLY A 4 0.99 0.01 25.15
CA GLY A 4 -0.41 0.11 24.73
C GLY A 4 -0.94 1.53 24.48
N VAL A 5 -0.15 2.57 24.74
CA VAL A 5 -0.53 3.96 24.37
C VAL A 5 -0.65 4.09 22.85
N GLU A 6 0.25 3.45 22.10
CA GLU A 6 0.27 3.47 20.63
C GLU A 6 -0.98 2.78 20.05
N ALA A 7 -1.41 1.68 20.66
CA ALA A 7 -2.64 0.98 20.28
C ALA A 7 -3.88 1.83 20.57
N GLY A 8 -3.92 2.52 21.73
CA GLY A 8 -5.01 3.42 22.09
C GLY A 8 -5.13 4.62 21.15
N VAL A 9 -4.01 5.23 20.78
CA VAL A 9 -3.99 6.34 19.80
C VAL A 9 -4.43 5.84 18.42
N SER A 10 -3.97 4.66 17.99
CA SER A 10 -4.38 4.06 16.71
C SER A 10 -5.89 3.80 16.66
N ALA A 11 -6.48 3.30 17.74
CA ALA A 11 -7.93 3.08 17.83
C ALA A 11 -8.71 4.41 17.82
N MET A 12 -8.21 5.44 18.50
CA MET A 12 -8.80 6.78 18.47
C MET A 12 -8.79 7.34 17.03
N MET A 13 -7.67 7.25 16.31
CA MET A 13 -7.57 7.73 14.93
C MET A 13 -8.56 7.01 14.01
N LYS A 14 -8.66 5.68 14.09
CA LYS A 14 -9.64 4.91 13.31
C LYS A 14 -11.08 5.36 13.59
N SER A 15 -11.44 5.56 14.87
CA SER A 15 -12.77 6.08 15.22
C SER A 15 -13.04 7.49 14.69
N GLN A 16 -12.02 8.36 14.61
CA GLN A 16 -12.17 9.67 13.99
C GLN A 16 -12.34 9.56 12.46
N MET A 17 -11.61 8.65 11.81
CA MET A 17 -11.75 8.38 10.37
C MET A 17 -13.17 7.88 10.04
N GLU A 18 -13.71 6.94 10.82
CA GLU A 18 -15.09 6.45 10.68
C GLU A 18 -16.12 7.57 10.82
N LYS A 19 -15.96 8.47 11.80
CA LYS A 19 -16.87 9.62 11.99
C LYS A 19 -16.84 10.64 10.86
N LEU A 20 -15.73 10.69 10.12
CA LEU A 20 -15.55 11.56 8.97
C LEU A 20 -15.88 10.84 7.64
N ASP A 21 -16.46 9.63 7.72
CA ASP A 21 -16.79 8.79 6.57
C ASP A 21 -15.59 8.56 5.63
N ILE A 22 -14.38 8.44 6.21
CA ILE A 22 -13.16 8.14 5.46
C ILE A 22 -13.14 6.64 5.15
N PRO A 23 -12.92 6.25 3.88
CA PRO A 23 -12.97 4.85 3.49
C PRO A 23 -11.82 4.05 4.14
N PRO A 24 -12.02 2.75 4.38
CA PRO A 24 -10.98 1.87 4.89
C PRO A 24 -9.95 1.54 3.80
N VAL A 25 -8.87 0.86 4.20
CA VAL A 25 -7.71 0.59 3.31
C VAL A 25 -8.08 -0.27 2.10
N ASP A 26 -8.93 -1.28 2.29
CA ASP A 26 -9.43 -2.15 1.22
C ASP A 26 -10.21 -1.37 0.16
N GLU A 27 -11.11 -0.47 0.56
CA GLU A 27 -11.82 0.42 -0.38
C GLU A 27 -10.84 1.37 -1.09
N PHE A 28 -9.82 1.88 -0.40
CA PHE A 28 -8.78 2.69 -1.07
C PHE A 28 -8.01 1.90 -2.14
N LEU A 29 -7.74 0.61 -1.95
CA LEU A 29 -7.10 -0.23 -2.98
C LEU A 29 -8.00 -0.37 -4.21
N GLU A 30 -9.31 -0.56 -4.00
CA GLU A 30 -10.30 -0.57 -5.08
C GLU A 30 -10.31 0.77 -5.83
N LEU A 31 -10.39 1.90 -5.10
CA LEU A 31 -10.40 3.24 -5.70
C LEU A 31 -9.14 3.53 -6.52
N ILE A 32 -7.96 3.12 -6.04
CA ILE A 32 -6.69 3.29 -6.76
C ILE A 32 -6.75 2.52 -8.09
N THR A 33 -7.11 1.24 -8.05
CA THR A 33 -7.14 0.41 -9.26
C THR A 33 -8.24 0.80 -10.23
N ALA A 34 -9.42 1.19 -9.74
CA ALA A 34 -10.51 1.72 -10.55
C ALA A 34 -10.13 3.05 -11.22
N GLY A 35 -9.30 3.87 -10.57
CA GLY A 35 -8.72 5.10 -11.13
C GLY A 35 -7.61 4.87 -12.16
N GLY A 36 -7.28 3.61 -12.48
CA GLY A 36 -6.19 3.25 -13.39
C GLY A 36 -4.81 3.19 -12.71
N GLY A 37 -4.75 3.30 -11.39
CA GLY A 37 -3.54 3.08 -10.62
C GLY A 37 -3.15 1.60 -10.58
N GLU A 38 -1.84 1.34 -10.54
CA GLU A 38 -1.31 -0.02 -10.52
C GLU A 38 -0.54 -0.27 -9.23
N ILE A 39 -0.81 -1.41 -8.59
CA ILE A 39 -0.21 -1.76 -7.30
C ILE A 39 0.76 -2.92 -7.51
N TYR A 40 1.98 -2.76 -7.02
CA TYR A 40 3.05 -3.74 -7.18
C TYR A 40 3.69 -4.08 -5.84
N ALA A 41 4.12 -5.33 -5.69
CA ALA A 41 4.88 -5.78 -4.53
C ALA A 41 6.38 -5.81 -4.85
N CYS A 42 7.22 -5.43 -3.89
CA CYS A 42 8.68 -5.47 -4.05
C CYS A 42 9.20 -6.90 -3.99
N LYS A 43 9.85 -7.36 -5.06
CA LYS A 43 10.39 -8.73 -5.18
C LYS A 43 11.33 -9.10 -4.05
N LEU A 44 12.26 -8.22 -3.69
CA LEU A 44 13.20 -8.47 -2.59
C LEU A 44 12.47 -8.65 -1.27
N ALA A 45 11.48 -7.81 -0.97
CA ALA A 45 10.70 -7.91 0.27
C ALA A 45 9.89 -9.21 0.31
N VAL A 46 9.21 -9.56 -0.79
CA VAL A 46 8.46 -10.82 -0.91
C VAL A 46 9.36 -12.02 -0.58
N GLU A 47 10.58 -12.06 -1.10
CA GLU A 47 11.53 -13.15 -0.85
C GLU A 47 12.06 -13.14 0.59
N MET A 48 12.37 -11.97 1.15
CA MET A 48 12.84 -11.84 2.54
C MET A 48 11.80 -12.33 3.56
N PHE A 49 10.52 -12.06 3.30
CA PHE A 49 9.41 -12.47 4.18
C PHE A 49 8.82 -13.83 3.81
N GLY A 50 9.34 -14.51 2.78
CA GLY A 50 8.86 -15.83 2.36
C GLY A 50 7.41 -15.84 1.85
N LEU A 51 6.96 -14.72 1.28
CA LEU A 51 5.60 -14.55 0.78
C LEU A 51 5.48 -15.03 -0.67
N LYS A 52 4.26 -15.33 -1.09
CA LYS A 52 3.89 -15.64 -2.49
C LYS A 52 2.80 -14.67 -2.96
N LYS A 53 2.56 -14.68 -4.27
CA LYS A 53 1.57 -13.80 -4.91
C LYS A 53 0.18 -13.92 -4.28
N ASP A 54 -0.23 -15.13 -3.93
CA ASP A 54 -1.53 -15.43 -3.32
C ASP A 54 -1.70 -14.90 -1.89
N ASP A 55 -0.63 -14.45 -1.24
CA ASP A 55 -0.70 -13.88 0.11
C ASP A 55 -1.07 -12.38 0.08
N PHE A 56 -1.15 -11.78 -1.13
CA PHE A 56 -1.48 -10.37 -1.32
C PHE A 56 -2.93 -10.18 -1.76
N SER A 57 -3.42 -8.93 -1.62
CA SER A 57 -4.69 -8.52 -2.21
C SER A 57 -4.71 -8.77 -3.72
N GLU A 58 -5.87 -9.12 -4.27
CA GLU A 58 -6.09 -9.29 -5.72
C GLU A 58 -5.74 -8.04 -6.54
N HIS A 59 -5.75 -6.88 -5.88
CA HIS A 59 -5.38 -5.58 -6.43
C HIS A 59 -3.88 -5.46 -6.77
N VAL A 60 -3.04 -6.30 -6.16
CA VAL A 60 -1.61 -6.32 -6.52
C VAL A 60 -1.49 -6.95 -7.90
N LYS A 61 -1.02 -6.17 -8.87
CA LYS A 61 -0.86 -6.58 -10.27
C LYS A 61 0.30 -7.56 -10.45
N ASP A 62 1.48 -7.23 -9.94
CA ASP A 62 2.65 -8.12 -10.05
C ASP A 62 3.66 -7.91 -8.90
N ILE A 63 4.64 -8.81 -8.80
CA ILE A 63 5.80 -8.69 -7.93
C ILE A 63 6.99 -8.28 -8.79
N ILE A 64 7.51 -7.07 -8.57
CA ILE A 64 8.52 -6.46 -9.45
C ILE A 64 9.83 -6.16 -8.73
N THR A 65 10.90 -6.09 -9.50
CA THR A 65 12.20 -5.62 -9.05
C THR A 65 12.26 -4.09 -9.01
N ILE A 66 13.27 -3.55 -8.32
CA ILE A 66 13.53 -2.10 -8.33
C ILE A 66 13.84 -1.56 -9.73
N GLY A 67 14.46 -2.35 -10.61
CA GLY A 67 14.73 -1.95 -12.00
C GLY A 67 13.44 -1.72 -12.78
N GLN A 68 12.50 -2.67 -12.70
CA GLN A 68 11.17 -2.54 -13.31
C GLN A 68 10.37 -1.37 -12.73
N PHE A 69 10.50 -1.09 -11.42
CA PHE A 69 9.88 0.11 -10.83
C PHE A 69 10.40 1.40 -11.48
N TYR A 70 11.73 1.54 -11.64
CA TYR A 70 12.29 2.73 -12.30
C TYR A 70 11.94 2.81 -13.78
N GLU A 71 11.79 1.68 -14.48
CA GLU A 71 11.30 1.65 -15.86
C GLU A 71 9.84 2.15 -15.96
N LEU A 72 8.97 1.71 -15.04
CA LEU A 72 7.59 2.20 -14.94
C LEU A 72 7.54 3.71 -14.62
N ALA A 73 8.49 4.19 -13.82
CA ALA A 73 8.61 5.59 -13.41
C ALA A 73 9.40 6.48 -14.40
N ALA A 74 9.81 5.96 -15.56
CA ALA A 74 10.62 6.71 -16.52
C ALA A 74 9.80 7.70 -17.40
N GLY A 75 8.48 7.81 -17.17
CA GLY A 75 7.60 8.69 -17.95
C GLY A 75 7.87 10.18 -17.74
N GLU A 76 7.58 11.00 -18.75
CA GLU A 76 7.65 12.45 -18.65
C GLU A 76 6.69 12.97 -17.57
N GLY A 77 7.17 13.87 -16.70
CA GLY A 77 6.38 14.43 -15.60
C GLY A 77 6.18 13.49 -14.41
N THR A 78 6.85 12.33 -14.36
CA THR A 78 6.76 11.41 -13.22
C THR A 78 7.30 12.03 -11.94
N GLN A 79 6.61 11.78 -10.83
CA GLN A 79 7.06 12.12 -9.48
C GLN A 79 7.16 10.84 -8.64
N ILE A 80 8.28 10.68 -7.94
CA ILE A 80 8.50 9.57 -7.01
C ILE A 80 8.40 10.11 -5.60
N ILE A 81 7.47 9.58 -4.82
CA ILE A 81 7.26 9.93 -3.41
C ILE A 81 7.58 8.68 -2.57
N PHE A 82 8.40 8.85 -1.53
CA PHE A 82 8.69 7.81 -0.55
C PHE A 82 7.97 8.14 0.76
N VAL A 83 7.14 7.21 1.24
CA VAL A 83 6.28 7.36 2.43
C VAL A 83 6.80 6.46 3.55
#